data_AF-A0A920LL54-F1
#
_entry.id   AF-A0A920LL54-F1
#
_cell.length_a   1.000
_cell.length_b   1.000
_cell.length_c   1.000
_cell.angle_alpha   90.00
_cell.angle_beta   90.00
_cell.angle_gamma   90.00
#
_symmetry.space_group_name_H-M   'P 1'
#
loop_
_entity.id
_entity.type
_entity.pdbx_description
1 polymer ?
#
loop_
_entity_poly.entity_id
_entity_poly.type
_entity_poly.pdbx_seq_one_letter_code
_entity_poly.pdbx_strand_id
1 'polypeptide(L)'
;MNQGLVSEQDYIKLEEYTLALFERGTAIAKEKDLILVDTKYEFGKDKNGVITLIDEIHTPDSSRYFHLSDYQKICKIIYHKSNYLRNLLENG
;
A
#
# COMPACT_ATOMS: atom_id res chain seq x y z
N MET A 1 -3.52 7.93 -20.81
CA MET A 1 -3.42 6.46 -21.00
C MET A 1 -3.12 6.11 -22.47
N ASN A 2 -2.09 6.72 -23.09
CA ASN A 2 -1.89 6.68 -24.55
C ASN A 2 -0.88 5.63 -25.06
N GLN A 3 -0.47 4.67 -24.22
CA GLN A 3 0.50 3.64 -24.64
C GLN A 3 -0.15 2.33 -25.10
N GLY A 4 -1.49 2.21 -25.10
CA GLY A 4 -2.20 1.01 -25.56
C GLY A 4 -1.93 -0.26 -24.75
N LEU A 5 -1.32 -0.13 -23.57
CA LEU A 5 -0.90 -1.28 -22.74
C LEU A 5 -2.07 -2.06 -22.15
N VAL A 6 -3.14 -1.36 -21.80
CA VAL A 6 -4.34 -1.91 -21.14
C VAL A 6 -5.56 -1.11 -21.61
N SER A 7 -6.70 -1.79 -21.82
CA SER A 7 -7.96 -1.11 -22.12
C SER A 7 -8.49 -0.40 -20.87
N GLU A 8 -9.24 0.70 -21.05
CA GLU A 8 -9.82 1.43 -19.91
C GLU A 8 -10.72 0.53 -19.03
N GLN A 9 -11.48 -0.36 -19.65
CA GLN A 9 -12.33 -1.32 -18.94
C GLN A 9 -11.52 -2.33 -18.11
N ASP A 10 -10.40 -2.81 -18.64
CA ASP A 10 -9.51 -3.71 -17.90
C ASP A 10 -8.81 -2.95 -16.77
N TYR A 11 -8.42 -1.69 -16.98
CA TYR A 11 -7.80 -0.83 -15.97
C TYR A 11 -8.71 -0.67 -14.74
N ILE A 12 -9.99 -0.34 -14.96
CA ILE A 12 -10.96 -0.17 -13.87
C ILE A 12 -11.07 -1.47 -13.04
N LYS A 13 -11.16 -2.63 -13.71
CA LYS A 13 -11.20 -3.93 -13.01
C LYS A 13 -9.92 -4.22 -12.23
N LEU A 14 -8.76 -3.91 -12.79
CA LEU A 14 -7.47 -4.10 -12.13
C LEU A 14 -7.36 -3.21 -10.88
N GLU A 15 -7.83 -1.98 -10.96
CA GLU A 15 -7.90 -1.05 -9.82
C GLU A 15 -8.82 -1.59 -8.72
N GLU A 16 -10.03 -2.02 -9.07
CA GLU A 16 -10.98 -2.64 -8.13
C GLU A 16 -10.36 -3.86 -7.42
N TYR A 17 -9.74 -4.78 -8.18
CA TYR A 17 -9.09 -5.97 -7.62
C TYR A 17 -7.90 -5.61 -6.74
N THR A 18 -7.06 -4.66 -7.16
CA THR A 18 -5.89 -4.21 -6.41
C THR A 18 -6.30 -3.61 -5.07
N LEU A 19 -7.33 -2.76 -5.06
CA LEU A 19 -7.84 -2.15 -3.82
C LEU A 19 -8.44 -3.19 -2.87
N ALA A 20 -9.25 -4.12 -3.38
CA ALA A 20 -9.84 -5.19 -2.56
C ALA A 20 -8.77 -6.12 -1.95
N LEU A 21 -7.75 -6.49 -2.73
CA LEU A 21 -6.62 -7.29 -2.24
C LEU A 21 -5.81 -6.51 -1.21
N PHE A 22 -5.56 -5.22 -1.45
CA PHE A 22 -4.80 -4.38 -0.52
C PHE A 22 -5.52 -4.19 0.81
N GLU A 23 -6.84 -3.97 0.79
CA GLU A 23 -7.67 -3.89 2.00
C GLU A 23 -7.59 -5.19 2.79
N ARG A 24 -7.74 -6.35 2.11
CA ARG A 24 -7.61 -7.66 2.76
C ARG A 24 -6.22 -7.88 3.36
N GLY A 25 -5.17 -7.55 2.62
CA GLY A 25 -3.78 -7.66 3.09
C GLY A 25 -3.49 -6.78 4.30
N THR A 26 -4.05 -5.56 4.29
CA THR A 26 -3.95 -4.61 5.40
C THR A 26 -4.62 -5.16 6.67
N ALA A 27 -5.80 -5.77 6.54
CA ALA A 27 -6.48 -6.42 7.66
C ALA A 27 -5.64 -7.57 8.26
N ILE A 28 -5.09 -8.44 7.41
CA ILE A 28 -4.24 -9.57 7.84
C ILE A 28 -2.94 -9.07 8.49
N ALA A 29 -2.32 -8.03 7.95
CA ALA A 29 -1.10 -7.44 8.51
C ALA A 29 -1.37 -6.88 9.92
N LYS A 30 -2.51 -6.18 10.08
CA LYS A 30 -2.91 -5.59 11.36
C LYS A 30 -3.14 -6.64 12.44
N GLU A 31 -3.71 -7.79 12.11
CA GLU A 31 -3.86 -8.93 13.04
C GLU A 31 -2.50 -9.45 13.56
N LYS A 32 -1.40 -9.13 12.86
CA LYS A 32 -0.04 -9.52 13.22
C LYS A 32 0.83 -8.36 13.72
N ASP A 33 0.22 -7.25 14.15
CA ASP A 33 0.90 -6.02 14.57
C ASP A 33 1.84 -5.41 13.50
N LEU A 34 1.52 -5.65 12.24
CA LEU A 34 2.21 -5.10 11.07
C LEU A 34 1.34 -4.08 10.34
N ILE A 35 1.99 -3.19 9.61
CA ILE A 35 1.40 -2.27 8.64
C ILE A 35 1.88 -2.71 7.27
N LEU A 36 0.96 -3.08 6.38
CA LEU A 36 1.25 -3.22 4.96
C LEU A 36 1.40 -1.83 4.35
N VAL A 37 2.61 -1.46 3.95
CA VAL A 37 2.92 -0.13 3.42
C VAL A 37 2.52 -0.06 1.93
N ASP A 38 2.88 -1.10 1.19
CA ASP A 38 2.60 -1.28 -0.23
C ASP A 38 2.91 -2.72 -0.64
N THR A 39 2.40 -3.10 -1.80
CA THR A 39 2.59 -4.41 -2.43
C THR A 39 2.46 -4.27 -3.94
N LYS A 40 3.17 -5.12 -4.67
CA LYS A 40 2.99 -5.31 -6.12
C LYS A 40 2.03 -6.46 -6.37
N TYR A 41 1.15 -6.32 -7.35
CA TYR A 41 0.34 -7.41 -7.88
C TYR A 41 0.62 -7.59 -9.37
N GLU A 42 0.59 -8.84 -9.83
CA GLU A 42 0.70 -9.15 -11.26
C GLU A 42 -0.53 -9.93 -11.71
N PHE A 43 -1.11 -9.46 -12.82
CA PHE A 43 -2.31 -10.03 -13.40
C PHE A 43 -2.03 -10.47 -14.84
N GLY A 44 -2.53 -11.65 -15.18
CA GLY A 44 -2.60 -12.16 -16.54
C GLY A 44 -4.02 -12.05 -17.07
N LYS A 45 -4.16 -11.85 -18.39
CA LYS A 45 -5.45 -11.93 -19.09
C LYS A 45 -5.41 -13.13 -20.03
N ASP A 46 -6.37 -14.04 -19.87
CA ASP A 46 -6.46 -15.23 -20.72
C ASP A 46 -7.08 -14.92 -22.10
N LYS A 47 -7.11 -15.94 -22.98
CA LYS A 47 -7.71 -15.83 -24.32
C LYS A 47 -9.22 -15.53 -24.34
N ASN A 48 -9.92 -15.78 -23.23
CA ASN A 48 -11.34 -15.49 -23.06
C ASN A 48 -11.57 -14.10 -22.45
N GLY A 49 -10.50 -13.37 -22.13
CA GLY A 49 -10.54 -12.04 -21.53
C GLY A 49 -10.68 -12.04 -20.01
N VAL A 50 -10.49 -13.18 -19.34
CA VAL A 50 -10.54 -13.29 -17.88
C VAL A 50 -9.23 -12.80 -17.28
N ILE A 51 -9.32 -11.80 -16.39
CA ILE A 51 -8.17 -11.27 -15.62
C ILE A 51 -8.00 -12.12 -14.37
N THR A 52 -6.80 -12.67 -14.18
CA THR A 52 -6.46 -13.54 -13.05
C THR A 52 -5.15 -13.07 -12.43
N LEU A 53 -5.05 -13.14 -11.10
CA LEU A 53 -3.80 -12.93 -10.36
C LEU A 53 -2.85 -14.11 -10.65
N ILE A 54 -1.60 -13.84 -11.02
CA ILE A 54 -0.67 -14.88 -11.52
C ILE A 54 0.60 -15.04 -10.70
N ASP A 55 0.88 -14.11 -9.78
CA ASP A 55 2.09 -14.08 -8.98
C ASP A 55 1.76 -14.17 -7.48
N GLU A 56 2.79 -14.25 -6.65
CA GLU A 56 2.66 -14.24 -5.20
C GLU A 56 2.06 -12.93 -4.67
N ILE A 57 1.44 -13.03 -3.49
CA ILE A 57 0.77 -11.91 -2.81
C ILE A 57 1.12 -11.88 -1.33
N HIS A 58 1.31 -10.66 -0.81
CA HIS A 58 1.51 -10.41 0.62
C HIS A 58 2.68 -11.19 1.23
N THR A 59 3.68 -11.48 0.38
CA THR A 59 4.98 -12.03 0.77
C THR A 59 5.96 -10.88 1.04
N PRO A 60 7.04 -11.11 1.80
CA PRO A 60 8.09 -10.10 1.97
C PRO A 60 8.77 -9.64 0.67
N ASP A 61 8.77 -10.48 -0.36
CA ASP A 61 9.39 -10.16 -1.65
C ASP A 61 8.49 -9.28 -2.52
N SER A 62 7.17 -9.44 -2.41
CA SER A 62 6.17 -8.64 -3.12
C SER A 62 5.69 -7.41 -2.35
N SER A 63 5.93 -7.35 -1.03
CA SER A 63 5.29 -6.40 -0.11
C SER A 63 6.25 -5.82 0.93
N ARG A 64 6.03 -4.56 1.29
CA ARG A 64 6.75 -3.89 2.39
C ARG A 64 5.88 -3.84 3.64
N TYR A 65 6.43 -4.32 4.75
CA TYR A 65 5.78 -4.31 6.06
C TYR A 65 6.58 -3.51 7.07
N PHE A 66 5.90 -2.71 7.88
CA PHE A 66 6.46 -2.08 9.08
C PHE A 66 5.83 -2.65 10.34
N HIS A 67 6.57 -2.67 11.44
CA HIS A 67 5.98 -2.89 12.76
C HIS A 67 5.14 -1.68 13.16
N LEU A 68 3.93 -1.94 13.67
CA LEU A 68 3.02 -0.89 14.12
C LEU A 68 3.64 0.01 15.21
N SER A 69 4.43 -0.59 16.11
CA SER A 69 5.14 0.12 17.17
C SER A 69 6.16 1.13 16.64
N ASP A 70 6.90 0.76 15.61
CA ASP A 70 7.96 1.60 15.04
C ASP A 70 7.38 2.79 14.29
N TYR A 71 6.28 2.56 13.56
CA TYR A 71 5.54 3.63 12.90
C TYR A 71 4.99 4.65 13.90
N GLN A 72 4.32 4.19 14.96
CA GLN A 72 3.80 5.09 16.01
C GLN A 72 4.91 5.88 16.70
N LYS A 73 6.06 5.24 16.95
CA LYS A 73 7.23 5.91 17.55
C LYS A 73 7.77 7.00 16.65
N ILE A 74 7.91 6.74 15.35
CA ILE A 74 8.36 7.74 14.36
C ILE A 74 7.37 8.91 14.28
N CYS A 75 6.06 8.64 14.19
CA CYS A 75 5.03 9.69 14.16
C CYS A 75 5.08 10.57 15.40
N LYS A 76 5.25 9.98 16.60
CA LYS A 76 5.41 10.74 17.85
C LYS A 76 6.65 11.63 17.82
N ILE A 77 7.79 11.11 17.39
CA ILE A 77 9.05 11.89 17.29
C ILE A 77 8.87 13.08 16.34
N ILE A 78 8.30 12.86 15.16
CA ILE A 78 8.04 13.91 14.17
C ILE A 78 7.10 14.97 14.74
N TYR A 79 6.02 14.55 15.39
CA TYR A 79 5.05 15.47 16.00
C TYR A 79 5.70 16.34 17.10
N HIS A 80 6.47 15.74 18.02
CA HIS A 80 7.17 16.49 19.06
C HIS A 80 8.21 17.45 18.47
N LYS A 81 8.99 17.02 17.47
CA LYS A 81 9.97 17.87 16.80
C LYS A 81 9.30 19.05 16.09
N SER A 82 8.17 18.82 15.41
CA SER A 82 7.41 19.88 14.73
C SER A 82 6.87 20.93 15.72
N ASN A 83 6.30 20.49 16.84
CA ASN A 83 5.82 21.41 17.87
C ASN A 83 6.95 22.19 18.56
N TYR A 84 8.10 21.54 18.82
CA TYR A 84 9.27 22.23 19.36
C TYR A 84 9.76 23.35 18.44
N LEU A 85 9.85 23.08 17.13
CA LEU A 85 10.23 24.08 16.13
C LEU A 85 9.23 25.24 16.03
N ARG A 86 7.91 24.96 16.10
CA ARG A 86 6.88 26.01 16.15
C ARG A 86 7.03 26.91 17.37
N ASN A 87 7.19 26.31 18.55
CA ASN A 87 7.38 27.07 19.79
C ASN A 87 8.64 27.94 19.76
N LEU A 88 9.73 27.50 19.13
CA LEU A 88 10.95 28.30 18.95
C LEU A 88 10.74 29.50 18.02
N LEU A 89 9.91 29.37 16.98
CA LEU A 89 9.61 30.45 16.04
C LEU A 89 8.59 31.46 16.60
N GLU A 90 7.72 31.02 17.51
CA GLU A 90 6.72 31.89 18.15
C GLU A 90 7.27 32.67 19.35
N ASN A 91 8.35 32.19 19.98
CA ASN A 91 8.93 32.77 21.20
C ASN A 91 10.38 33.29 21.02
N GLY A 92 10.85 33.45 19.78
CA GLY A 92 12.15 34.03 19.44
C GLY A 92 11.98 35.23 18.53
#